data_AF-A0A3C0BNW8-F1
#
_entry.id   AF-A0A3C0BNW8-F1
#
_cell.length_a   1.000
_cell.length_b   1.000
_cell.length_c   1.000
_cell.angle_alpha   90.00
_cell.angle_beta   90.00
_cell.angle_gamma   90.00
#
_symmetry.space_group_name_H-M   'P 1'
#
loop_
_entity.id
_entity.type
_entity.pdbx_description
1 polymer ?
#
loop_
_entity_poly.entity_id
_entity_poly.type
_entity_poly.pdbx_seq_one_letter_code
_entity_poly.pdbx_strand_id
1 'polypeptide(L)' 'DYDALLEKASTMPAGAERMQVLRDAEIMAIDRDAAIIPMYIYVTQNLIDLNKWEGWYSNTLDLHPYTGLKAKK' A
#
# COMPACT_ATOMS: atom_id res chain seq x y z
N ASP A 1 -20.61 5.94 11.16
CA ASP A 1 -19.66 7.08 11.05
C ASP A 1 -18.41 6.73 10.26
N TYR A 2 -17.67 5.69 10.64
CA TYR A 2 -16.51 5.21 9.87
C TYR A 2 -16.83 4.95 8.39
N ASP A 3 -17.84 4.12 8.10
CA ASP A 3 -18.22 3.78 6.71
C ASP A 3 -18.64 5.01 5.89
N ALA A 4 -19.34 5.97 6.52
CA ALA A 4 -19.75 7.20 5.86
C ALA A 4 -18.54 8.08 5.49
N LEU A 5 -17.49 8.10 6.32
CA LEU A 5 -16.24 8.79 5.99
C LEU A 5 -15.51 8.11 4.83
N LEU A 6 -15.52 6.78 4.77
CA LEU A 6 -14.94 6.03 3.65
C LEU A 6 -15.69 6.28 2.34
N GLU A 7 -17.03 6.24 2.38
CA GLU A 7 -17.88 6.54 1.22
C GLU A 7 -17.62 7.96 0.71
N LYS A 8 -17.58 8.95 1.63
CA LYS A 8 -17.22 10.33 1.29
C LYS A 8 -15.84 10.41 0.63
N ALA A 9 -14.80 9.82 1.24
CA ALA A 9 -13.44 9.86 0.72
C ALA A 9 -13.28 9.19 -0.65
N SER A 10 -14.16 8.23 -1.00
CA SER A 10 -14.15 7.56 -2.30
C SER A 10 -14.60 8.45 -3.47
N THR A 11 -15.43 9.47 -3.18
CA THR A 11 -15.95 10.41 -4.19
C THR A 11 -15.12 11.68 -4.33
N MET A 12 -14.19 11.93 -3.39
CA MET A 12 -13.34 13.12 -3.39
C MET A 12 -12.16 12.99 -4.36
N PRO A 13 -11.73 14.10 -5.00
CA PRO A 13 -10.49 14.11 -5.75
C PRO A 13 -9.28 13.85 -4.84
N ALA A 14 -8.17 13.40 -5.43
CA ALA A 14 -6.92 13.24 -4.70
C ALA A 14 -6.42 14.60 -4.18
N GLY A 15 -6.09 14.67 -2.88
CA GLY A 15 -5.61 15.90 -2.26
C GLY A 15 -5.62 15.85 -0.73
N ALA A 16 -5.18 16.95 -0.11
CA ALA A 16 -5.06 17.07 1.34
C ALA A 16 -6.39 16.86 2.07
N GLU A 17 -7.50 17.37 1.51
CA GLU A 17 -8.83 17.23 2.09
C GLU A 17 -9.29 15.76 2.15
N ARG A 18 -9.06 15.00 1.07
CA ARG A 18 -9.35 13.56 1.05
C ARG A 18 -8.50 12.82 2.09
N MET A 19 -7.23 13.19 2.22
CA MET A 19 -6.33 12.58 3.22
C MET A 19 -6.77 12.89 4.66
N GLN A 20 -7.33 14.08 4.92
CA GLN A 20 -7.86 14.41 6.23
C GLN A 20 -9.07 13.52 6.59
N VAL A 21 -10.00 13.32 5.65
CA VAL A 21 -11.16 12.45 5.87
C VAL A 21 -10.73 11.00 6.13
N LEU A 22 -9.72 10.49 5.41
CA LEU A 22 -9.18 9.15 5.63
C LEU A 22 -8.46 9.03 6.99
N ARG A 23 -7.74 10.06 7.42
CA ARG A 23 -7.13 10.11 8.76
C ARG A 23 -8.20 10.06 9.86
N ASP A 24 -9.28 10.83 9.71
CA ASP A 24 -10.37 10.82 10.70
C ASP A 24 -11.01 9.43 10.81
N ALA A 25 -11.14 8.71 9.68
CA ALA A 25 -11.59 7.32 9.68
C ALA A 25 -10.58 6.38 10.36
N GLU A 26 -9.28 6.52 10.08
CA GLU A 26 -8.22 5.72 10.71
C GLU A 26 -8.21 5.87 12.24
N ILE A 27 -8.34 7.10 12.77
CA ILE A 27 -8.43 7.37 14.21
C ILE A 27 -9.60 6.60 14.86
N MET A 28 -10.75 6.53 14.17
CA MET A 28 -11.89 5.76 14.68
C MET A 28 -11.57 4.27 14.76
N ALA A 29 -11.00 3.70 13.71
CA ALA A 29 -10.74 2.26 13.64
C ALA A 29 -9.60 1.79 14.56
N ILE A 30 -8.52 2.58 14.65
CA ILE A 30 -7.30 2.21 15.37
C ILE A 30 -7.33 2.71 16.82
N ASP A 31 -7.49 4.02 17.04
CA ASP A 31 -7.32 4.62 18.36
C ASP A 31 -8.57 4.49 19.24
N ARG A 32 -9.76 4.71 18.66
CA ARG A 32 -11.01 4.72 19.42
C ARG A 32 -11.56 3.31 19.64
N ASP A 33 -11.69 2.55 18.56
CA ASP A 33 -12.42 1.28 18.56
C ASP A 33 -11.49 0.06 18.67
N ALA A 34 -10.17 0.26 18.52
CA ALA A 34 -9.15 -0.80 18.57
C ALA A 34 -9.53 -2.04 17.76
N ALA A 35 -10.14 -1.83 16.57
CA ALA A 35 -10.71 -2.90 15.75
C ALA A 35 -9.65 -3.92 15.28
N ILE A 36 -8.41 -3.45 15.15
CA ILE A 36 -7.20 -4.25 14.90
C ILE A 36 -6.04 -3.69 15.73
N ILE A 37 -5.01 -4.49 15.97
CA ILE A 37 -3.76 -4.07 16.60
C ILE A 37 -2.65 -4.08 15.55
N PRO A 38 -2.24 -2.92 15.00
CA PRO A 38 -1.12 -2.85 14.06
C PRO A 38 0.19 -3.17 14.79
N MET A 39 0.96 -4.14 14.30
CA MET A 39 2.24 -4.51 14.90
C MET A 39 3.43 -3.87 14.17
N TYR A 40 3.43 -3.86 12.84
CA TYR A 40 4.51 -3.31 12.03
C TYR A 40 4.05 -3.07 10.60
N ILE A 41 4.72 -2.14 9.92
CA ILE A 41 4.63 -1.96 8.47
C ILE A 41 5.68 -2.86 7.84
N TYR A 42 5.26 -3.74 6.93
CA TYR A 42 6.13 -4.74 6.32
C TYR A 42 7.22 -4.10 5.46
N VAL A 43 8.41 -4.68 5.53
CA VAL A 43 9.49 -4.44 4.57
C VAL A 43 9.63 -5.68 3.69
N THR A 44 9.64 -5.51 2.37
CA THR A 44 9.88 -6.63 1.47
C THR A 44 11.37 -6.89 1.31
N GLN A 45 11.76 -8.16 1.46
CA GLN A 45 13.08 -8.67 1.14
C GLN A 45 12.95 -9.69 0.01
N ASN A 46 13.60 -9.41 -1.13
CA ASN A 46 13.53 -10.26 -2.33
C ASN A 46 14.90 -10.84 -2.65
N LEU A 47 14.95 -12.13 -2.99
CA LEU A 47 16.18 -12.80 -3.40
C LEU A 47 16.13 -13.10 -4.90
N ILE A 48 16.88 -12.34 -5.69
CA ILE A 48 16.96 -12.52 -7.15
C ILE A 48 18.39 -12.34 -7.65
N ASP A 49 18.81 -13.23 -8.55
CA ASP A 49 20.11 -13.14 -9.21
C ASP A 49 20.04 -12.13 -10.37
N LEU A 50 20.36 -10.87 -10.06
CA LEU A 50 20.41 -9.80 -11.05
C LEU A 50 21.59 -9.91 -12.01
N ASN A 51 22.50 -10.89 -11.86
CA ASN A 51 23.51 -11.18 -12.87
C ASN A 51 22.96 -12.07 -13.99
N LYS A 52 21.95 -12.89 -13.67
CA LYS A 52 21.28 -13.79 -14.65
C LYS A 52 20.01 -13.21 -15.24
N TRP A 53 19.29 -12.40 -14.47
CA TRP A 53 17.95 -11.94 -14.85
C TRP A 53 17.89 -10.42 -14.92
N GLU A 54 17.14 -9.91 -15.90
CA GLU A 54 16.78 -8.50 -16.07
C GLU A 54 15.25 -8.32 -16.09
N GLY A 55 14.81 -7.07 -15.98
CA GLY A 55 13.38 -6.71 -15.95
C GLY A 55 12.74 -6.75 -14.57
N TRP A 56 13.48 -7.15 -13.53
CA TRP A 56 13.06 -7.09 -12.14
C TRP A 56 13.51 -5.79 -11.46
N TYR A 57 12.65 -5.20 -10.63
CA TYR A 57 12.98 -4.05 -9.79
C TYR A 57 12.04 -3.94 -8.59
N SER A 58 12.56 -3.48 -7.44
CA SER A 58 11.74 -3.19 -6.25
C SER A 58 10.76 -2.04 -6.51
N ASN A 59 9.55 -2.15 -5.98
CA ASN A 59 8.53 -1.10 -6.07
C ASN A 59 7.66 -1.04 -4.81
N THR A 60 7.00 0.10 -4.58
CA THR A 60 6.22 0.37 -3.35
C THR A 60 5.03 -0.58 -3.16
N LEU A 61 4.46 -1.10 -4.25
CA LEU A 61 3.33 -2.04 -4.20
C LEU A 61 3.79 -3.50 -4.16
N ASP A 62 5.10 -3.74 -4.25
CA ASP A 62 5.71 -5.06 -4.33
C ASP A 62 5.13 -5.97 -5.44
N LEU A 63 4.73 -5.36 -6.56
CA LEU A 63 4.18 -6.07 -7.71
C LEU A 63 5.28 -6.37 -8.73
N HIS A 64 5.57 -7.65 -8.98
CA HIS A 64 6.66 -8.09 -9.86
C HIS A 64 6.16 -9.01 -10.99
N PRO A 65 5.67 -8.45 -12.13
CA PRO A 65 5.18 -9.28 -13.24
C PRO A 65 6.27 -10.13 -13.89
N TYR A 66 6.03 -11.44 -14.00
CA TYR A 66 6.99 -12.36 -14.63
C TYR A 66 7.19 -12.11 -16.13
N THR A 67 6.23 -11.46 -16.79
CA THR A 67 6.30 -11.15 -18.22
C THR A 67 7.42 -10.18 -18.57
N GLY A 68 7.88 -9.38 -17.60
CA GLY A 68 9.04 -8.51 -17.75
C GLY A 68 10.38 -9.22 -17.56
N LEU A 69 10.40 -10.39 -16.91
CA LEU A 69 11.63 -11.10 -16.58
C LEU A 69 12.24 -11.78 -17.80
N LYS A 70 13.53 -11.52 -18.02
CA LYS A 70 14.29 -12.12 -19.13
C LYS A 70 15.68 -12.51 -18.65
N ALA A 71 16.23 -13.56 -19.26
CA ALA A 71 17.63 -13.90 -19.05
C ALA A 71 18.50 -12.82 -19.70
N LYS A 72 19.50 -12.33 -18.97
CA LYS A 72 20.51 -11.41 -19.51
C LYS A 72 21.31 -12.13 -20.61
N LYS A 73 21.57 -11.42 -21.70
CA LYS A 73 22.44 -11.89 -22.80
C LYS A 73 23.91 -11.70 -22.47
#